data_AF-A0AAV0URT7-F1
#
_entry.id   AF-A0AAV0URT7-F1
#
_cell.length_a   1.000
_cell.length_b   1.000
_cell.length_c   1.000
_cell.angle_alpha   90.00
_cell.angle_beta   90.00
_cell.angle_gamma   90.00
#
_symmetry.space_group_name_H-M   'P 1'
#
loop_
_entity.id
_entity.type
_entity.pdbx_description
1 polymer ?
#
loop_
_entity_poly.entity_id
_entity_poly.type
_entity_poly.pdbx_seq_one_letter_code
_entity_poly.pdbx_strand_id
1 'polypeptide(L)'
;MSGLESKVTSLEETTEASEVRVNTLETKIASLSLFSVEMWPAVRIRKTFVDFFKSQQKLPHTFYKSCPVVPLDDPTLLFINAGMNQYKPIFLGQVDPSHPMAKLERACNSHKCIRAGEKHNDLDDVGKDVYHHTFFEMLGNWSFGNYLKKETVHIRYNLLTEAYGVVVL
;
A
#
# COMPACT_ATOMS: atom_id res chain seq x y z
N MET A 1 4.56 -44.98 -55.86
CA MET A 1 3.60 -44.08 -55.17
C MET A 1 3.51 -44.37 -53.67
N SER A 2 3.63 -45.62 -53.21
CA SER A 2 3.51 -46.01 -51.79
C SER A 2 4.57 -45.43 -50.82
N GLY A 3 5.79 -45.15 -51.28
CA GLY A 3 6.87 -44.65 -50.42
C GLY A 3 6.84 -43.13 -50.14
N LEU A 4 5.99 -42.38 -50.85
CA LEU A 4 5.82 -40.94 -50.64
C LEU A 4 4.72 -40.65 -49.63
N GLU A 5 3.62 -41.40 -49.70
CA GLU A 5 2.50 -41.34 -48.77
C GLU A 5 2.93 -41.67 -47.34
N SER A 6 3.75 -42.72 -47.14
CA SER A 6 4.26 -43.08 -45.81
C SER A 6 5.17 -42.01 -45.19
N LYS A 7 5.93 -41.28 -46.01
CA LYS A 7 6.77 -40.16 -45.55
C LYS A 7 5.92 -38.95 -45.15
N VAL A 8 4.85 -38.65 -45.89
CA VAL A 8 3.91 -37.57 -45.57
C VAL A 8 3.21 -37.85 -44.24
N THR A 9 2.69 -39.07 -44.04
CA THR A 9 2.06 -39.46 -42.77
C THR A 9 3.03 -39.37 -41.59
N SER A 10 4.29 -39.80 -41.76
CA SER A 10 5.29 -39.68 -40.69
C SER A 10 5.64 -38.22 -40.35
N LEU A 11 5.60 -37.32 -41.33
CA LEU A 11 5.85 -35.89 -41.13
C LEU A 11 4.66 -35.22 -40.42
N GLU A 12 3.43 -35.59 -40.79
CA GLU A 12 2.20 -35.11 -40.13
C GLU A 12 2.17 -35.55 -38.66
N GLU A 13 2.47 -36.82 -38.35
CA GLU A 13 2.56 -37.31 -36.97
C GLU A 13 3.64 -36.59 -36.15
N THR A 14 4.81 -36.30 -36.74
CA THR A 14 5.86 -35.53 -36.04
C THR A 14 5.48 -34.07 -35.81
N THR A 15 4.70 -33.49 -36.72
CA THR A 15 4.22 -32.11 -36.60
C THR A 15 3.18 -32.02 -35.49
N GLU A 16 2.21 -32.93 -35.48
CA GLU A 16 1.17 -33.00 -34.45
C GLU A 16 1.76 -33.27 -33.05
N ALA A 17 2.74 -34.18 -32.95
CA ALA A 17 3.45 -34.44 -31.69
C ALA A 17 4.25 -33.21 -31.19
N SER A 18 4.81 -32.42 -32.11
CA SER A 18 5.52 -31.17 -31.76
C SER A 18 4.55 -30.09 -31.27
N GLU A 19 3.37 -29.99 -31.89
CA GLU A 19 2.32 -29.02 -31.58
C GLU A 19 1.69 -29.30 -30.21
N VAL A 20 1.43 -30.58 -29.90
CA VAL A 20 0.99 -31.02 -28.57
C VAL A 20 2.03 -30.69 -27.49
N ARG A 21 3.32 -30.84 -27.79
CA ARG A 21 4.41 -30.54 -26.86
C ARG A 21 4.53 -29.03 -26.62
N VAL A 22 4.36 -28.21 -27.65
CA VAL A 22 4.31 -26.73 -27.53
C VAL A 22 3.11 -26.32 -26.68
N ASN A 23 1.90 -26.81 -26.97
CA ASN A 23 0.69 -26.50 -26.18
C ASN A 23 0.82 -26.94 -24.71
N THR A 24 1.47 -28.08 -24.46
CA THR A 24 1.75 -28.56 -23.09
C THR A 24 2.75 -27.67 -22.37
N LEU A 25 3.77 -27.17 -23.08
CA LEU A 25 4.75 -26.23 -22.53
C LEU A 25 4.13 -24.86 -22.27
N GLU A 26 3.28 -24.34 -23.17
CA GLU A 26 2.54 -23.10 -22.97
C GLU A 26 1.60 -23.19 -21.77
N THR A 27 0.87 -24.30 -21.62
CA THR A 27 0.02 -24.55 -20.46
C THR A 27 0.85 -24.64 -19.17
N LYS A 28 2.03 -25.28 -19.22
CA LYS A 28 2.95 -25.33 -18.07
C LYS A 28 3.54 -23.95 -17.74
N ILE A 29 3.91 -23.15 -18.73
CA ILE A 29 4.39 -21.77 -18.56
C ILE A 29 3.28 -20.88 -17.98
N ALA A 30 2.04 -21.03 -18.44
CA ALA A 30 0.87 -20.35 -17.88
C ALA A 30 0.64 -20.76 -16.42
N SER A 31 0.80 -22.05 -16.09
CA SER A 31 0.71 -22.54 -14.70
C SER A 31 1.90 -22.12 -13.83
N LEU A 32 3.09 -21.92 -14.42
CA LEU A 32 4.27 -21.35 -13.76
C LEU A 32 4.15 -19.82 -13.60
N SER A 33 3.23 -19.17 -14.30
CA SER A 33 2.81 -17.78 -14.06
C SER A 33 1.95 -17.61 -12.81
N LEU A 34 1.99 -18.57 -11.87
CA LEU A 34 1.50 -18.42 -10.49
C LEU A 34 2.13 -17.24 -9.74
N PHE A 35 3.16 -16.61 -10.31
CA PHE A 35 3.59 -15.26 -9.96
C PHE A 35 3.28 -14.31 -11.12
N SER A 36 2.00 -14.10 -11.42
CA SER A 36 1.60 -12.81 -11.96
C SER A 36 1.99 -11.82 -10.88
N VAL A 37 3.04 -11.03 -11.12
CA VAL A 37 3.33 -9.88 -10.27
C VAL A 37 2.16 -8.94 -10.49
N GLU A 38 1.09 -9.13 -9.73
CA GLU A 38 -0.03 -8.20 -9.76
C GLU A 38 0.56 -6.82 -9.47
N MET A 39 0.48 -5.94 -10.46
CA MET A 39 1.01 -4.61 -10.31
C MET A 39 0.26 -3.92 -9.16
N TRP A 40 1.02 -3.36 -8.21
CA TRP A 40 0.50 -2.58 -7.09
C TRP A 40 0.71 -1.09 -7.37
N PRO A 41 -0.13 -0.44 -8.21
CA PRO A 41 -0.04 1.00 -8.41
C PRO A 41 -0.30 1.73 -7.09
N ALA A 42 0.27 2.93 -6.93
CA ALA A 42 0.14 3.73 -5.70
C ALA A 42 -1.32 3.94 -5.26
N VAL A 43 -2.25 4.06 -6.23
CA VAL A 43 -3.69 4.15 -5.99
C VAL A 43 -4.23 2.90 -5.29
N ARG A 44 -3.82 1.71 -5.74
CA ARG A 44 -4.22 0.43 -5.14
C ARG A 44 -3.66 0.33 -3.72
N ILE A 45 -2.36 0.61 -3.53
CA ILE A 45 -1.73 0.55 -2.20
C ILE A 45 -2.48 1.44 -1.21
N ARG A 46 -2.78 2.69 -1.59
CA ARG A 46 -3.51 3.66 -0.78
C ARG A 46 -4.93 3.20 -0.46
N LYS A 47 -5.65 2.70 -1.47
CA LYS A 47 -7.03 2.20 -1.30
C LYS A 47 -7.04 0.99 -0.37
N THR A 48 -6.16 0.02 -0.59
CA THR A 48 -6.03 -1.17 0.27
C THR A 48 -5.73 -0.80 1.70
N PHE A 49 -4.82 0.16 1.95
CA PHE A 49 -4.53 0.65 3.31
C PHE A 49 -5.80 1.14 4.02
N VAL A 50 -6.51 2.08 3.38
CA VAL A 50 -7.70 2.71 3.96
C VAL A 50 -8.82 1.69 4.15
N ASP A 51 -9.07 0.84 3.16
CA ASP A 51 -10.11 -0.19 3.22
C ASP A 51 -9.80 -1.27 4.24
N PHE A 52 -8.53 -1.64 4.42
CA PHE A 52 -8.11 -2.60 5.44
C PHE A 52 -8.45 -2.10 6.84
N PHE A 53 -8.13 -0.84 7.17
CA PHE A 53 -8.43 -0.27 8.48
C PHE A 53 -9.92 0.00 8.70
N LYS A 54 -10.66 0.39 7.64
CA LYS A 54 -12.12 0.55 7.71
C LYS A 54 -12.86 -0.77 7.90
N SER A 55 -12.37 -1.84 7.30
CA SER A 55 -13.04 -3.16 7.29
C SER A 55 -12.69 -4.04 8.50
N GLN A 56 -11.82 -3.59 9.41
CA GLN A 56 -11.53 -4.31 10.66
C GLN A 56 -12.81 -4.54 11.47
N GLN A 57 -13.14 -5.80 11.73
CA GLN A 57 -14.37 -6.17 12.45
C GLN A 57 -14.38 -5.67 13.90
N LYS A 58 -13.23 -5.75 14.60
CA LYS A 58 -13.12 -5.40 16.02
C LYS A 58 -12.74 -3.94 16.27
N LEU A 59 -11.93 -3.36 15.39
CA LEU A 59 -11.31 -2.06 15.57
C LEU A 59 -11.41 -1.24 14.28
N PRO A 60 -12.62 -0.91 13.80
CA PRO A 60 -12.78 -0.16 12.55
C PRO A 60 -12.29 1.29 12.72
N HIS A 61 -11.47 1.76 11.78
CA HIS A 61 -11.02 3.15 11.76
C HIS A 61 -11.88 4.01 10.87
N THR A 62 -12.10 5.25 11.29
CA THR A 62 -12.76 6.25 10.47
C THR A 62 -11.76 6.81 9.46
N PHE A 63 -12.11 6.83 8.18
CA PHE A 63 -11.33 7.60 7.21
C PHE A 63 -11.48 9.09 7.51
N TYR A 64 -10.35 9.78 7.74
CA TYR A 64 -10.36 11.21 8.04
C TYR A 64 -9.43 11.95 7.07
N LYS A 65 -10.01 12.83 6.23
CA LYS A 65 -9.29 13.48 5.12
C LYS A 65 -7.98 14.15 5.58
N SER A 66 -6.95 14.08 4.74
CA SER A 66 -5.69 14.83 4.95
C SER A 66 -5.95 16.34 4.85
N CYS A 67 -5.48 17.08 5.86
CA CYS A 67 -5.45 18.54 5.86
C CYS A 67 -4.55 19.12 4.74
N PRO A 68 -4.60 20.45 4.52
CA PRO A 68 -3.64 21.15 3.66
C PRO A 68 -2.20 21.01 4.18
N VAL A 69 -1.22 21.10 3.29
CA VAL A 69 0.21 20.99 3.66
C VAL A 69 0.72 22.21 4.42
N VAL A 70 0.04 23.35 4.30
CA VAL A 70 0.30 24.55 5.11
C VAL A 70 -0.59 24.46 6.37
N PRO A 71 0.00 24.45 7.58
CA PRO A 71 -0.76 24.42 8.82
C PRO A 71 -1.61 25.68 8.96
N LEU A 72 -2.87 25.55 9.37
CA LEU A 72 -3.75 26.70 9.61
C LEU A 72 -3.57 27.29 11.01
N ASP A 73 -3.29 26.44 12.01
CA ASP A 73 -3.37 26.80 13.44
C ASP A 73 -2.08 26.49 14.22
N ASP A 74 -0.93 26.36 13.53
CA ASP A 74 0.35 26.11 14.19
C ASP A 74 1.47 26.98 13.57
N PRO A 75 1.79 28.15 14.16
CA PRO A 75 2.81 29.05 13.64
C PRO A 75 4.23 28.51 13.83
N THR A 76 4.41 27.40 14.54
CA THR A 76 5.71 26.76 14.77
C THR A 76 6.07 25.74 13.70
N LEU A 77 5.16 25.48 12.76
CA LEU A 77 5.36 24.52 11.67
C LEU A 77 5.28 25.24 10.33
N LEU A 78 6.34 25.15 9.54
CA LEU A 78 6.33 25.63 8.15
C LEU A 78 5.40 24.78 7.27
N PHE A 79 5.47 23.46 7.42
CA PHE A 79 4.65 22.50 6.70
C PHE A 79 4.22 21.32 7.57
N ILE A 80 3.13 20.67 7.17
CA ILE A 80 2.75 19.38 7.72
C ILE A 80 3.75 18.32 7.28
N ASN A 81 4.50 17.78 8.25
CA ASN A 81 5.58 16.82 8.01
C ASN A 81 5.20 15.37 8.36
N ALA A 82 4.07 15.18 9.04
CA ALA A 82 3.53 13.89 9.42
C ALA A 82 2.00 13.90 9.49
N GLY A 83 1.38 12.74 9.28
CA GLY A 83 -0.08 12.63 9.39
C GLY A 83 -0.63 12.90 10.80
N MET A 84 0.22 12.89 11.83
CA MET A 84 -0.18 13.16 13.21
C MET A 84 -0.47 14.64 13.50
N ASN A 85 0.08 15.58 12.70
CA ASN A 85 0.00 17.02 12.99
C ASN A 85 -1.45 17.50 13.15
N GLN A 86 -2.36 17.04 12.28
CA GLN A 86 -3.78 17.43 12.34
C GLN A 86 -4.52 16.92 13.59
N TYR A 87 -3.96 15.93 14.28
CA TYR A 87 -4.54 15.34 15.49
C TYR A 87 -3.89 15.83 16.78
N LYS A 88 -2.91 16.75 16.69
CA LYS A 88 -2.23 17.35 17.85
C LYS A 88 -3.22 17.84 18.92
N PRO A 89 -4.34 18.52 18.59
CA PRO A 89 -5.32 18.93 19.59
C PRO A 89 -5.99 17.76 20.33
N ILE A 90 -6.22 16.60 19.67
CA ILE A 90 -6.78 15.42 20.35
C ILE A 90 -5.77 14.89 21.37
N PHE A 91 -4.51 14.74 20.96
CA PHE A 91 -3.46 14.21 21.84
C PHE A 91 -3.19 15.09 23.06
N LEU A 92 -3.36 16.41 22.91
CA LEU A 92 -3.18 17.38 23.99
C LEU A 92 -4.47 17.61 24.82
N GLY A 93 -5.60 17.01 24.45
CA GLY A 93 -6.89 17.27 25.08
C GLY A 93 -7.42 18.69 24.86
N GLN A 94 -7.00 19.35 23.77
CA GLN A 94 -7.31 20.73 23.41
C GLN A 94 -8.32 20.85 22.26
N VAL A 95 -8.82 19.72 21.77
CA VAL A 95 -9.85 19.73 20.72
C VAL A 95 -11.15 20.33 21.25
N ASP A 96 -11.77 21.22 20.48
CA ASP A 96 -13.10 21.76 20.80
C ASP A 96 -14.12 20.60 20.90
N PRO A 97 -14.82 20.42 22.03
CA PRO A 97 -15.81 19.35 22.20
C PRO A 97 -16.94 19.35 21.16
N SER A 98 -17.24 20.49 20.54
CA SER A 98 -18.22 20.61 19.46
C SER A 98 -17.69 20.15 18.10
N HIS A 99 -16.37 20.13 17.92
CA HIS A 99 -15.73 19.76 16.67
C HIS A 99 -15.85 18.23 16.42
N PRO A 100 -16.16 17.76 15.19
CA PRO A 100 -16.33 16.33 14.90
C PRO A 100 -15.16 15.44 15.32
N MET A 101 -13.94 16.00 15.27
CA MET A 101 -12.70 15.32 15.67
C MET A 101 -12.67 14.94 17.17
N ALA A 102 -13.41 15.63 18.04
CA ALA A 102 -13.46 15.32 19.47
C ALA A 102 -14.07 13.94 19.76
N LYS A 103 -14.88 13.40 18.84
CA LYS A 103 -15.53 12.09 18.95
C LYS A 103 -14.75 10.98 18.24
N LEU A 104 -13.56 11.28 17.72
CA LEU A 104 -12.78 10.35 16.94
C LEU A 104 -12.01 9.41 17.87
N GLU A 105 -12.38 8.13 17.90
CA GLU A 105 -11.63 7.11 18.66
C GLU A 105 -10.47 6.50 17.86
N ARG A 106 -10.65 6.42 16.54
CA ARG A 106 -9.74 5.75 15.61
C ARG A 106 -9.79 6.44 14.25
N ALA A 107 -8.65 6.64 13.62
CA ALA A 107 -8.58 7.28 12.30
C ALA A 107 -7.58 6.60 11.37
N CYS A 108 -7.82 6.65 10.06
CA CYS A 108 -6.83 6.29 9.06
C CYS A 108 -6.90 7.22 7.84
N ASN A 109 -5.77 7.46 7.19
CA ASN A 109 -5.72 8.17 5.90
C ASN A 109 -4.38 8.01 5.17
N SER A 110 -4.30 8.65 4.00
CA SER A 110 -3.06 9.01 3.33
C SER A 110 -2.84 10.50 3.48
N HIS A 111 -1.73 10.89 4.10
CA HIS A 111 -1.45 12.28 4.45
C HIS A 111 -0.39 12.90 3.54
N LYS A 112 -0.69 14.06 2.98
CA LYS A 112 0.27 14.85 2.19
C LYS A 112 1.28 15.48 3.14
N CYS A 113 2.54 15.12 3.02
CA CYS A 113 3.60 15.58 3.89
C CYS A 113 4.67 16.34 3.08
N ILE A 114 5.22 17.39 3.67
CA ILE A 114 6.41 18.09 3.17
C ILE A 114 7.47 18.06 4.26
N ARG A 115 8.67 17.60 3.89
CA ARG A 115 9.88 17.66 4.71
C ARG A 115 10.90 18.56 4.03
N ALA A 116 10.65 19.85 4.17
CA ALA A 116 11.51 20.92 3.69
C ALA A 116 11.64 21.95 4.80
N GLY A 117 12.86 22.12 5.31
CA GLY A 117 13.18 23.07 6.37
C GLY A 117 13.15 22.50 7.80
N GLU A 118 13.72 23.29 8.71
CA GLU A 118 13.83 23.03 10.15
C GLU A 118 14.37 21.63 10.53
N LYS A 119 13.79 20.99 11.55
CA LYS A 119 14.27 19.76 12.20
C LYS A 119 13.98 18.48 11.40
N HIS A 120 13.00 18.51 10.51
CA HIS A 120 12.60 17.38 9.67
C HIS A 120 12.77 17.79 8.21
N ASN A 121 14.03 17.90 7.80
CA ASN A 121 14.45 18.41 6.50
C ASN A 121 15.21 17.34 5.72
N ASP A 122 14.62 16.88 4.62
CA ASP A 122 15.25 15.88 3.75
C ASP A 122 15.90 16.54 2.51
N LEU A 123 15.90 17.88 2.41
CA LEU A 123 16.32 18.62 1.20
C LEU A 123 17.75 18.31 0.75
N ASP A 124 18.68 18.11 1.69
CA ASP A 124 20.08 17.87 1.35
C ASP A 124 20.30 16.51 0.69
N ASP A 125 19.42 15.53 0.93
CA ASP A 125 19.54 14.16 0.43
C ASP A 125 18.64 13.87 -0.77
N VAL A 126 17.63 14.72 -1.01
CA VAL A 126 16.75 14.62 -2.17
C VAL A 126 17.55 14.74 -3.46
N GLY A 127 17.44 13.71 -4.32
CA GLY A 127 18.17 13.61 -5.58
C GLY A 127 19.60 13.04 -5.44
N LYS A 128 20.09 12.83 -4.21
CA LYS A 128 21.32 12.05 -3.95
C LYS A 128 21.02 10.57 -3.79
N ASP A 129 19.86 10.22 -3.24
CA ASP A 129 19.36 8.85 -3.21
C ASP A 129 17.95 8.69 -3.80
N VAL A 130 17.45 7.46 -3.73
CA VAL A 130 16.22 7.01 -4.39
C VAL A 130 15.01 6.93 -3.46
N TYR A 131 15.15 7.32 -2.19
CA TYR A 131 14.10 7.12 -1.18
C TYR A 131 13.78 8.36 -0.32
N HIS A 132 14.63 9.39 -0.33
CA HIS A 132 14.28 10.69 0.24
C HIS A 132 13.46 11.53 -0.73
N HIS A 133 12.38 12.11 -0.21
CA HIS A 133 11.44 12.93 -0.97
C HIS A 133 11.08 14.18 -0.16
N THR A 134 11.03 15.33 -0.83
CA THR A 134 10.53 16.56 -0.21
C THR A 134 9.03 16.48 0.05
N PHE A 135 8.26 16.05 -0.95
CA PHE A 135 6.82 15.80 -0.85
C PHE A 135 6.56 14.31 -0.95
N PHE A 136 5.78 13.77 -0.03
CA PHE A 136 5.40 12.36 -0.02
C PHE A 136 4.05 12.14 0.65
N GLU A 137 3.51 10.94 0.50
CA GLU A 137 2.32 10.51 1.20
C GLU A 137 2.65 9.59 2.38
N MET A 138 2.14 9.94 3.55
CA MET A 138 2.25 9.14 4.76
C MET A 138 0.94 8.40 5.01
N LEU A 139 0.94 7.08 4.82
CA LEU A 139 -0.18 6.24 5.23
C LEU A 139 -0.15 6.06 6.74
N GLY A 140 -1.22 6.50 7.43
CA GLY A 140 -1.25 6.55 8.88
C GLY A 140 -2.54 5.96 9.47
N ASN A 141 -2.40 5.30 10.61
CA ASN A 141 -3.49 4.83 11.45
C ASN A 141 -3.28 5.33 12.89
N TRP A 142 -4.36 5.81 13.52
CA TRP A 142 -4.33 6.42 14.85
C TRP A 142 -5.39 5.81 15.75
N SER A 143 -5.07 5.77 17.04
CA SER A 143 -5.97 5.43 18.13
C SER A 143 -5.91 6.53 19.18
N PHE A 144 -7.07 7.01 19.60
CA PHE A 144 -7.22 8.09 20.57
C PHE A 144 -7.90 7.52 21.81
N GLY A 145 -7.10 7.16 22.82
CA GLY A 145 -7.62 6.57 24.08
C GLY A 145 -8.31 5.22 23.91
N ASN A 146 -8.06 4.48 22.82
CA ASN A 146 -8.73 3.22 22.50
C ASN A 146 -7.78 2.00 22.61
N TYR A 147 -7.12 1.60 21.52
CA TYR A 147 -6.16 0.48 21.54
C TYR A 147 -4.71 0.96 21.58
N LEU A 148 -3.78 0.10 22.01
CA LEU A 148 -2.39 0.47 22.24
C LEU A 148 -1.42 -0.47 21.52
N LYS A 149 -0.29 -0.78 22.13
CA LYS A 149 0.84 -1.49 21.51
C LYS A 149 0.46 -2.88 20.99
N LYS A 150 -0.25 -3.69 21.78
CA LYS A 150 -0.52 -5.09 21.45
C LYS A 150 -1.38 -5.22 20.19
N GLU A 151 -2.47 -4.48 20.13
CA GLU A 151 -3.38 -4.45 18.99
C GLU A 151 -2.72 -3.80 17.78
N THR A 152 -1.93 -2.73 17.99
CA THR A 152 -1.19 -2.07 16.90
C THR A 152 -0.26 -3.02 16.18
N VAL A 153 0.53 -3.81 16.91
CA VAL A 153 1.47 -4.77 16.32
C VAL A 153 0.71 -5.81 15.51
N HIS A 154 -0.36 -6.38 16.08
CA HIS A 154 -1.15 -7.41 15.40
C HIS A 154 -1.82 -6.91 14.11
N ILE A 155 -2.46 -5.73 14.15
CA ILE A 155 -3.13 -5.17 12.98
C ILE A 155 -2.13 -4.80 11.88
N ARG A 156 -0.97 -4.24 12.23
CA ARG A 156 0.06 -3.88 11.25
C ARG A 156 0.74 -5.11 10.65
N TYR A 157 0.96 -6.15 11.45
CA TYR A 157 1.45 -7.42 10.94
C TYR A 157 0.47 -7.98 9.90
N ASN A 158 -0.82 -8.08 10.25
CA ASN A 158 -1.84 -8.59 9.33
C ASN A 158 -2.00 -7.71 8.07
N LEU A 159 -1.83 -6.39 8.17
CA LEU A 159 -1.81 -5.51 6.99
C LEU A 159 -0.70 -5.93 6.03
N LEU A 160 0.51 -6.16 6.54
CA LEU A 160 1.67 -6.50 5.73
C LEU A 160 1.56 -7.93 5.16
N THR A 161 1.24 -8.93 5.99
CA THR A 161 1.22 -10.33 5.56
C THR A 161 -0.05 -10.70 4.81
N GLU A 162 -1.23 -10.30 5.30
CA GLU A 162 -2.50 -10.75 4.74
C GLU A 162 -3.01 -9.82 3.64
N ALA A 163 -2.89 -8.50 3.82
CA ALA A 163 -3.44 -7.55 2.85
C ALA A 163 -2.46 -7.21 1.72
N TYR A 164 -1.16 -7.10 2.04
CA TYR A 164 -0.11 -6.82 1.05
C TYR A 164 0.67 -8.05 0.59
N GLY A 165 0.53 -9.20 1.26
CA GLY A 165 1.23 -10.42 0.86
C GLY A 165 2.75 -10.36 1.06
N VAL A 166 3.23 -9.50 1.97
CA VAL A 166 4.67 -9.40 2.27
C VAL A 166 5.11 -10.68 2.97
N VAL A 167 6.02 -11.41 2.33
CA VAL A 167 6.58 -12.65 2.87
C VAL A 167 7.54 -12.33 4.01
N VAL A 168 7.31 -12.96 5.16
CA VAL A 168 8.22 -12.92 6.29
C VAL A 168 9.17 -14.10 6.15
N LEU A 169 10.47 -13.81 6.00
CA LEU A 169 11.55 -14.81 5.90
C LEU A 169 12.06 -15.23 7.28
#